data_AF-A0A978USV0-F1
#
_entry.id   AF-A0A978USV0-F1
#
_cell.length_a   1.000
_cell.length_b   1.000
_cell.length_c   1.000
_cell.angle_alpha   90.00
_cell.angle_beta   90.00
_cell.angle_gamma   90.00
#
_symmetry.space_group_name_H-M   'P 1'
#
loop_
_entity.id
_entity.type
_entity.pdbx_description
1 polymer ?
#
loop_
_entity_poly.entity_id
_entity_poly.type
_entity_poly.pdbx_seq_one_letter_code
_entity_poly.pdbx_strand_id
1 'polypeptide(L)'
;MADDPCSFTKQELFLLKAPKKSPLVLRMIVLVFVMVCGVYICTICLKQISTRTNTGLFTVQTIEKPCPEPNVELSEAPYLHYPNPTSYSRAECACNPVRYFAILSMQRSGSGWFETLLNNHTNISSNGEIFSVKVRRSNMSTIGETLDRIYNLDWLSSASKNECTAAVGLKWMLNQEPKLALNITMLGMLGIIPAAFLCSPVSNVSFALLYACFIYGTEEEYLILQRFMQGVMQHHEEIVEYFKQRGVSAIFLFRRNLLRRMISVLANSYDRDAKPLNGTHKSHVHSPKEVSLSLSLSLLCTQTQQLPIVERQSVTDHMKLFQAEILAKYKPIINATLLIANLRQVEETTTKALEYFKSTRHILIYYEDVLKNRTKLIDVQDFLKVPRKDLKSRQVKIHKGPLSNQIENWGDIQKTLKGTPYESFLHADYRRR
;
A
#
# COMPACT_ATOMS: atom_id res chain seq x y z
N MET A 1 35.06 85.48 21.15
CA MET A 1 36.49 85.35 21.47
C MET A 1 36.84 83.88 21.37
N ALA A 2 37.80 83.58 20.49
CA ALA A 2 38.65 82.39 20.37
C ALA A 2 38.00 80.98 20.24
N ASP A 3 37.97 80.52 18.98
CA ASP A 3 38.79 79.42 18.41
C ASP A 3 38.57 77.94 18.80
N ASP A 4 37.97 77.22 17.83
CA ASP A 4 38.55 76.08 17.08
C ASP A 4 38.43 74.60 17.57
N PRO A 5 38.52 73.60 16.64
CA PRO A 5 37.41 72.68 16.36
C PRO A 5 37.81 71.19 16.28
N CYS A 6 36.86 70.26 16.06
CA CYS A 6 37.01 69.16 15.08
C CYS A 6 35.74 68.31 14.89
N SER A 7 35.41 68.03 13.63
CA SER A 7 34.35 67.17 13.11
C SER A 7 34.67 65.67 13.17
N PHE A 8 33.66 64.79 13.26
CA PHE A 8 33.37 63.74 12.24
C PHE A 8 32.10 62.91 12.56
N THR A 9 31.12 63.01 11.65
CA THR A 9 30.20 61.97 11.10
C THR A 9 29.12 61.22 11.90
N LYS A 10 27.90 61.40 11.35
CA LYS A 10 26.91 60.40 10.87
C LYS A 10 25.72 60.00 11.77
N GLN A 11 24.58 60.59 11.37
CA GLN A 11 23.29 59.95 11.02
C GLN A 11 22.20 59.87 12.10
N GLU A 12 21.51 61.01 12.27
CA GLU A 12 20.06 61.19 12.43
C GLU A 12 19.17 60.14 11.72
N LEU A 13 18.11 59.64 12.39
CA LEU A 13 16.77 59.51 11.78
C LEU A 13 15.64 59.34 12.82
N PHE A 14 15.14 60.49 13.28
CA PHE A 14 13.73 60.87 13.40
C PHE A 14 12.62 59.82 13.65
N LEU A 15 12.01 59.98 14.83
CA LEU A 15 10.58 59.90 15.09
C LEU A 15 9.70 60.38 13.91
N LEU A 16 8.97 59.46 13.27
CA LEU A 16 7.84 59.80 12.40
C LEU A 16 6.56 59.10 12.87
N LYS A 17 5.67 59.94 13.41
CA LYS A 17 4.27 59.68 13.74
C LYS A 17 3.57 58.93 12.59
N ALA A 18 2.91 57.81 12.88
CA ALA A 18 2.09 57.09 11.92
C ALA A 18 0.82 57.89 11.53
N PRO A 19 0.49 58.03 10.24
CA PRO A 19 -0.75 58.68 9.81
C PRO A 19 -1.92 57.68 9.89
N LYS A 20 -3.04 58.11 10.48
CA LYS A 20 -4.32 57.39 10.44
C LYS A 20 -4.83 57.35 8.99
N LYS A 21 -4.53 56.29 8.24
CA LYS A 21 -5.21 56.00 6.97
C LYS A 21 -6.65 55.56 7.28
N SER A 22 -7.63 56.17 6.62
CA SER A 22 -9.04 55.93 6.91
C SER A 22 -9.43 54.47 6.57
N PRO A 23 -10.30 53.83 7.39
CA PRO A 23 -10.71 52.43 7.19
C PRO A 23 -11.47 52.20 5.88
N LEU A 24 -11.86 53.27 5.19
CA LEU A 24 -12.64 53.24 3.96
C LEU A 24 -11.76 52.89 2.76
N VAL A 25 -10.54 53.43 2.68
CA VAL A 25 -9.60 53.14 1.58
C VAL A 25 -9.14 51.68 1.62
N LEU A 26 -8.89 51.13 2.82
CA LEU A 26 -8.53 49.72 2.99
C LEU A 26 -9.67 48.78 2.57
N ARG A 27 -10.91 49.12 2.93
CA ARG A 27 -12.09 48.34 2.51
C ARG A 27 -12.29 48.37 1.00
N MET A 28 -12.05 49.50 0.35
CA MET A 28 -12.12 49.60 -1.12
C MET A 28 -11.03 48.77 -1.80
N ILE A 29 -9.80 48.74 -1.27
CA ILE A 29 -8.72 47.90 -1.81
C ILE A 29 -9.04 46.42 -1.68
N VAL A 30 -9.58 45.99 -0.54
CA VAL A 30 -9.99 44.59 -0.31
C VAL A 30 -11.12 44.18 -1.26
N LEU A 31 -12.11 45.05 -1.49
CA LEU A 31 -13.21 44.79 -2.42
C LEU A 31 -12.72 44.62 -3.86
N VAL A 32 -11.78 45.45 -4.30
CA VAL A 32 -11.16 45.33 -5.63
C VAL A 32 -10.40 44.00 -5.74
N PHE A 33 -9.67 43.60 -4.69
CA PHE A 33 -8.93 42.33 -4.70
C PHE A 33 -9.86 41.12 -4.77
N VAL A 34 -10.97 41.12 -4.02
CA VAL A 34 -11.98 40.06 -4.05
C VAL A 34 -12.65 39.97 -5.42
N MET A 35 -12.95 41.10 -6.06
CA MET A 35 -13.53 41.11 -7.41
C MET A 35 -12.56 40.55 -8.46
N VAL A 36 -11.27 40.92 -8.41
CA VAL A 36 -10.26 40.41 -9.36
C VAL A 36 -10.02 38.91 -9.16
N CYS A 37 -9.92 38.45 -7.90
CA CYS A 37 -9.81 37.03 -7.60
C CYS A 37 -11.05 36.25 -8.02
N GLY A 38 -12.25 36.80 -7.79
CA GLY A 38 -13.51 36.19 -8.20
C GLY A 38 -13.62 36.02 -9.72
N VAL A 39 -13.25 37.05 -10.49
CA VAL A 39 -13.20 36.96 -11.95
C VAL A 39 -12.19 35.91 -12.38
N TYR A 40 -10.97 35.92 -11.85
CA TYR A 40 -9.92 34.95 -12.21
C TYR A 40 -10.33 33.49 -11.93
N ILE A 41 -10.95 33.23 -10.79
CA ILE A 41 -11.49 31.90 -10.45
C ILE A 41 -12.60 31.52 -11.44
N CYS A 42 -13.49 32.44 -11.77
CA CYS A 42 -14.55 32.22 -12.76
C CYS A 42 -13.98 31.92 -14.16
N THR A 43 -12.92 32.60 -14.59
CA THR A 43 -12.25 32.33 -15.88
C THR A 43 -11.61 30.94 -15.92
N ILE A 44 -11.03 30.47 -14.81
CA ILE A 44 -10.48 29.12 -14.70
C ILE A 44 -11.60 28.07 -14.73
N CYS A 45 -12.68 28.29 -13.99
CA CYS A 45 -13.85 27.39 -14.00
C CYS A 45 -14.51 27.31 -15.38
N LEU A 46 -14.62 28.42 -16.11
CA LEU A 46 -15.14 28.44 -17.48
C LEU A 46 -14.19 27.76 -18.47
N LYS A 47 -12.87 27.90 -18.32
CA LYS A 47 -11.88 27.13 -19.09
C LYS A 47 -12.01 25.62 -18.85
N GLN A 48 -12.32 25.21 -17.63
CA GLN A 48 -12.49 23.81 -17.23
C GLN A 48 -13.80 23.19 -17.79
N ILE A 49 -14.84 24.01 -18.01
CA ILE A 49 -16.08 23.60 -18.69
C ILE A 49 -15.86 23.51 -20.21
N SER A 50 -15.12 24.46 -20.80
CA SER A 50 -14.80 24.47 -22.23
C SER A 50 -13.89 23.31 -22.66
N THR A 51 -13.02 22.80 -21.78
CA THR A 51 -12.23 21.60 -22.06
C THR A 51 -13.02 20.30 -21.87
N ARG A 52 -14.19 20.35 -21.19
CA ARG A 52 -15.04 19.17 -20.93
C ARG A 52 -16.09 18.91 -22.03
N THR A 53 -16.26 19.81 -23.01
CA THR A 53 -17.19 19.61 -24.14
C THR A 53 -16.56 19.03 -25.40
N ASN A 54 -15.24 18.76 -25.43
CA ASN A 54 -14.66 17.92 -26.47
C ASN A 54 -14.77 16.44 -26.07
N THR A 55 -16.01 15.94 -26.01
CA THR A 55 -16.24 14.54 -26.33
C THR A 55 -16.07 14.41 -27.84
N GLY A 56 -14.81 14.32 -28.26
CA GLY A 56 -14.50 13.77 -29.57
C GLY A 56 -15.15 12.40 -29.61
N LEU A 57 -16.21 12.28 -30.42
CA LEU A 57 -16.71 11.00 -30.89
C LEU A 57 -15.49 10.23 -31.41
N PHE A 58 -15.06 9.20 -30.67
CA PHE A 58 -14.06 8.27 -31.17
C PHE A 58 -14.69 7.62 -32.39
N THR A 59 -14.26 8.04 -33.58
CA THR A 59 -14.49 7.28 -34.80
C THR A 59 -13.85 5.93 -34.57
N VAL A 60 -14.68 4.92 -34.31
CA VAL A 60 -14.30 3.52 -34.40
C VAL A 60 -13.94 3.30 -35.87
N GLN A 61 -12.67 3.47 -36.20
CA GLN A 61 -12.12 2.84 -37.38
C GLN A 61 -12.19 1.34 -37.08
N THR A 62 -13.16 0.66 -37.69
CA THR A 62 -13.27 -0.79 -37.72
C THR A 62 -12.02 -1.34 -38.39
N ILE A 63 -10.99 -1.59 -37.60
CA ILE A 63 -9.95 -2.57 -37.90
C ILE A 63 -10.71 -3.88 -38.10
N GLU A 64 -10.59 -4.50 -39.27
CA GLU A 64 -11.16 -5.82 -39.57
C GLU A 64 -10.96 -6.74 -38.35
N LYS A 65 -12.06 -7.17 -37.71
CA LYS A 65 -11.96 -8.02 -36.52
C LYS A 65 -11.43 -9.40 -36.96
N PRO A 66 -10.19 -9.79 -36.58
CA PRO A 66 -9.62 -11.08 -36.98
C PRO A 66 -10.22 -12.27 -36.22
N CYS A 67 -11.04 -11.98 -35.20
CA CYS A 67 -11.52 -12.94 -34.24
C CYS A 67 -13.04 -13.08 -34.34
N PRO A 68 -13.59 -14.30 -34.22
CA PRO A 68 -15.03 -14.50 -34.12
C PRO A 68 -15.61 -13.69 -32.97
N GLU A 69 -16.76 -13.04 -33.17
CA GLU A 69 -17.44 -12.37 -32.07
C GLU A 69 -17.87 -13.43 -31.04
N PRO A 70 -17.34 -13.36 -29.81
CA PRO A 70 -17.67 -14.36 -28.81
C PRO A 70 -19.12 -14.13 -28.38
N ASN A 71 -19.92 -15.20 -28.28
CA ASN A 71 -21.29 -15.13 -27.76
C ASN A 71 -21.23 -14.88 -26.25
N VAL A 72 -21.10 -13.62 -25.87
CA VAL A 72 -20.86 -13.15 -24.51
C VAL A 72 -22.02 -12.26 -24.08
N GLU A 73 -22.47 -12.46 -22.85
CA GLU A 73 -23.44 -11.60 -22.20
C GLU A 73 -22.98 -10.14 -22.22
N LEU A 74 -23.86 -9.20 -22.57
CA LEU A 74 -23.53 -7.78 -22.72
C LEU A 74 -22.89 -7.18 -21.44
N SER A 75 -23.24 -7.72 -20.27
CA SER A 75 -22.68 -7.32 -18.96
C SER A 75 -21.20 -7.68 -18.78
N GLU A 76 -20.69 -8.67 -19.51
CA GLU A 76 -19.31 -9.18 -19.41
C GLU A 76 -18.37 -8.53 -20.44
N ALA A 77 -18.93 -7.92 -21.50
CA ALA A 77 -18.16 -7.28 -22.56
C ALA A 77 -17.16 -6.20 -22.08
N PRO A 78 -17.48 -5.33 -21.10
CA PRO A 78 -16.54 -4.32 -20.60
C PRO A 78 -15.30 -4.90 -19.91
N TYR A 79 -15.32 -6.16 -19.50
CA TYR A 79 -14.24 -6.84 -18.78
C TYR A 79 -13.38 -7.73 -19.71
N LEU A 80 -13.69 -7.76 -21.00
CA LEU A 80 -12.97 -8.53 -22.02
C LEU A 80 -12.00 -7.60 -22.76
N HIS A 81 -10.70 -7.88 -22.64
CA HIS A 81 -9.68 -7.06 -23.28
C HIS A 81 -8.84 -7.89 -24.26
N TYR A 82 -8.40 -7.26 -25.34
CA TYR A 82 -7.47 -7.84 -26.31
C TYR A 82 -6.19 -7.02 -26.31
N PRO A 83 -5.35 -7.12 -25.25
CA PRO A 83 -4.14 -6.32 -25.14
C PRO A 83 -3.18 -6.61 -26.30
N ASN A 84 -2.49 -5.57 -26.75
CA ASN A 84 -1.47 -5.64 -27.79
C ASN A 84 -0.13 -5.15 -27.22
N PRO A 85 0.68 -6.06 -26.62
CA PRO A 85 1.96 -5.68 -26.02
C PRO A 85 2.94 -5.15 -27.07
N THR A 86 3.72 -4.16 -26.67
CA THR A 86 4.80 -3.61 -27.49
C THR A 86 6.07 -4.45 -27.45
N SER A 87 6.24 -5.22 -26.37
CA SER A 87 7.46 -5.99 -26.09
C SER A 87 7.53 -7.34 -26.80
N TYR A 88 6.41 -7.90 -27.23
CA TYR A 88 6.34 -9.17 -27.97
C TYR A 88 5.02 -9.31 -28.73
N SER A 89 4.94 -10.23 -29.69
CA SER A 89 3.68 -10.55 -30.37
C SER A 89 2.91 -11.63 -29.63
N ARG A 90 1.61 -11.42 -29.41
CA ARG A 90 0.72 -12.44 -28.85
C ARG A 90 0.35 -13.56 -29.83
N ALA A 91 0.64 -13.40 -31.13
CA ALA A 91 0.43 -14.39 -32.20
C ALA A 91 -0.85 -15.24 -32.01
N GLU A 92 -0.70 -16.52 -31.64
CA GLU A 92 -1.79 -17.48 -31.41
C GLU A 92 -2.79 -17.06 -30.32
N CYS A 93 -2.36 -16.25 -29.35
CA CYS A 93 -3.20 -15.74 -28.27
C CYS A 93 -3.96 -14.46 -28.62
N ALA A 94 -3.83 -13.94 -29.85
CA ALA A 94 -4.45 -12.67 -30.25
C ALA A 94 -5.97 -12.67 -30.05
N CYS A 95 -6.63 -13.81 -30.31
CA CYS A 95 -8.09 -13.96 -30.13
C CYS A 95 -8.51 -14.43 -28.73
N ASN A 96 -7.57 -14.58 -27.80
CA ASN A 96 -7.90 -14.93 -26.42
C ASN A 96 -8.08 -13.64 -25.60
N PRO A 97 -9.29 -13.35 -25.11
CA PRO A 97 -9.52 -12.18 -24.30
C PRO A 97 -8.87 -12.35 -22.91
N VAL A 98 -8.48 -11.23 -22.33
CA VAL A 98 -7.83 -11.13 -21.04
C VAL A 98 -8.71 -10.33 -20.10
N ARG A 99 -8.92 -10.83 -18.88
CA ARG A 99 -9.60 -10.14 -17.80
C ARG A 99 -8.60 -9.45 -16.88
N TYR A 100 -8.88 -8.20 -16.55
CA TYR A 100 -8.05 -7.44 -15.64
C TYR A 100 -8.54 -7.57 -14.21
N PHE A 101 -7.62 -7.77 -13.28
CA PHE A 101 -7.97 -7.79 -11.85
C PHE A 101 -6.93 -7.09 -10.98
N ALA A 102 -7.34 -6.74 -9.76
CA ALA A 102 -6.46 -6.25 -8.71
C ALA A 102 -6.84 -6.89 -7.37
N ILE A 103 -5.86 -7.46 -6.66
CA ILE A 103 -6.03 -8.00 -5.31
C ILE A 103 -5.80 -6.87 -4.32
N LEU A 104 -6.87 -6.34 -3.76
CA LEU A 104 -6.85 -5.29 -2.76
C LEU A 104 -6.82 -5.91 -1.36
N SER A 105 -5.75 -5.66 -0.61
CA SER A 105 -5.59 -6.28 0.71
C SER A 105 -4.95 -5.36 1.73
N MET A 106 -5.14 -5.66 3.00
CA MET A 106 -4.33 -5.08 4.06
C MET A 106 -3.07 -5.90 4.28
N GLN A 107 -2.05 -5.26 4.85
CA GLN A 107 -0.84 -5.98 5.28
C GLN A 107 -1.18 -7.18 6.15
N ARG A 108 -0.45 -8.28 5.96
CA ARG A 108 -0.57 -9.52 6.76
C ARG A 108 -1.94 -10.20 6.72
N SER A 109 -2.69 -9.99 5.62
CA SER A 109 -3.95 -10.68 5.33
C SER A 109 -3.77 -11.96 4.49
N GLY A 110 -2.54 -12.42 4.30
CA GLY A 110 -2.25 -13.63 3.53
C GLY A 110 -2.26 -13.43 2.00
N SER A 111 -2.17 -12.19 1.52
CA SER A 111 -2.21 -11.87 0.09
C SER A 111 -1.05 -12.44 -0.72
N GLY A 112 0.15 -12.58 -0.13
CA GLY A 112 1.25 -13.30 -0.77
C GLY A 112 0.93 -14.78 -1.00
N TRP A 113 0.37 -15.48 0.01
CA TRP A 113 -0.04 -16.88 -0.13
C TRP A 113 -1.16 -17.04 -1.14
N PHE A 114 -2.19 -16.20 -1.06
CA PHE A 114 -3.31 -16.20 -1.99
C PHE A 114 -2.86 -15.96 -3.43
N GLU A 115 -1.96 -15.00 -3.66
CA GLU A 115 -1.33 -14.78 -4.96
C GLU A 115 -0.59 -16.03 -5.48
N THR A 116 0.18 -16.72 -4.64
CA THR A 116 0.85 -17.96 -5.09
C THR A 116 -0.13 -19.06 -5.50
N LEU A 117 -1.32 -19.11 -4.89
CA LEU A 117 -2.38 -20.02 -5.31
C LEU A 117 -2.90 -19.63 -6.70
N LEU A 118 -3.18 -18.35 -6.94
CA LEU A 118 -3.65 -17.90 -8.25
C LEU A 118 -2.60 -18.12 -9.35
N ASN A 119 -1.33 -17.82 -9.07
CA ASN A 119 -0.24 -18.02 -10.02
C ASN A 119 0.09 -19.50 -10.29
N ASN A 120 -0.45 -20.45 -9.51
CA ASN A 120 -0.41 -21.86 -9.85
C ASN A 120 -1.32 -22.21 -11.04
N HIS A 121 -2.34 -21.40 -11.31
CA HIS A 121 -3.18 -21.53 -12.49
C HIS A 121 -2.40 -21.14 -13.76
N THR A 122 -2.56 -21.92 -14.83
CA THR A 122 -1.85 -21.71 -16.11
C THR A 122 -2.26 -20.39 -16.78
N ASN A 123 -3.54 -20.04 -16.71
CA ASN A 123 -4.11 -18.87 -17.38
C ASN A 123 -4.23 -17.61 -16.51
N ILE A 124 -3.74 -17.62 -15.26
CA ILE A 124 -3.75 -16.44 -14.37
C ILE A 124 -2.32 -15.96 -14.15
N SER A 125 -2.11 -14.66 -14.27
CA SER A 125 -0.84 -13.99 -13.94
C SER A 125 -1.08 -12.82 -12.98
N SER A 126 -0.56 -12.92 -11.76
CA SER A 126 -0.51 -11.84 -10.77
C SER A 126 0.93 -11.39 -10.56
N ASN A 127 1.18 -10.10 -10.82
CA ASN A 127 2.52 -9.52 -10.86
C ASN A 127 3.07 -9.03 -9.51
N GLY A 128 2.48 -9.43 -8.39
CA GLY A 128 2.97 -9.04 -7.06
C GLY A 128 2.66 -7.59 -6.68
N GLU A 129 3.43 -7.10 -5.71
CA GLU A 129 3.27 -5.79 -5.08
C GLU A 129 3.99 -4.68 -5.86
N ILE A 130 3.51 -4.38 -7.07
CA ILE A 130 4.16 -3.41 -7.99
C ILE A 130 4.31 -2.02 -7.36
N PHE A 131 3.29 -1.56 -6.63
CA PHE A 131 3.23 -0.25 -5.98
C PHE A 131 3.88 -0.19 -4.57
N SER A 132 4.64 -1.22 -4.20
CA SER A 132 5.54 -1.15 -3.02
C SER A 132 6.73 -0.20 -3.26
N VAL A 133 7.02 0.12 -4.53
CA VAL A 133 8.04 1.09 -4.94
C VAL A 133 7.44 2.50 -4.91
N LYS A 134 7.97 3.37 -4.03
CA LYS A 134 7.45 4.73 -3.80
C LYS A 134 7.29 5.55 -5.09
N VAL A 135 8.27 5.49 -5.99
CA VAL A 135 8.27 6.25 -7.25
C VAL A 135 7.05 5.91 -8.11
N ARG A 136 6.60 4.64 -8.12
CA ARG A 136 5.46 4.20 -8.94
C ARG A 136 4.10 4.67 -8.42
N ARG A 137 4.05 5.17 -7.19
CA ARG A 137 2.84 5.65 -6.52
C ARG A 137 2.94 7.13 -6.12
N SER A 138 3.84 7.88 -6.75
CA SER A 138 4.09 9.28 -6.42
C SER A 138 2.92 10.18 -6.82
N ASN A 139 2.25 9.88 -7.93
CA ASN A 139 1.08 10.58 -8.44
C ASN A 139 0.22 9.65 -9.32
N MET A 140 -0.99 10.11 -9.65
CA MET A 140 -1.94 9.32 -10.43
C MET A 140 -1.49 9.06 -11.89
N SER A 141 -0.74 9.96 -12.52
CA SER A 141 -0.19 9.75 -13.88
C SER A 141 0.73 8.53 -13.91
N THR A 142 1.70 8.48 -12.99
CA THR A 142 2.65 7.37 -12.87
C THR A 142 1.95 6.06 -12.49
N ILE A 143 0.90 6.14 -11.66
CA ILE A 143 0.05 4.99 -11.35
C ILE A 143 -0.64 4.47 -12.62
N GLY A 144 -1.30 5.35 -13.37
CA GLY A 144 -2.00 5.02 -14.62
C GLY A 144 -1.07 4.41 -15.67
N GLU A 145 0.09 5.03 -15.91
CA GLU A 145 1.13 4.50 -16.81
C GLU A 145 1.60 3.10 -16.38
N THR A 146 1.77 2.89 -15.08
CA THR A 146 2.19 1.57 -14.55
C THR A 146 1.08 0.53 -14.73
N LEU A 147 -0.18 0.87 -14.47
CA LEU A 147 -1.32 -0.01 -14.67
C LEU A 147 -1.49 -0.36 -16.16
N ASP A 148 -1.40 0.63 -17.05
CA ASP A 148 -1.50 0.42 -18.49
C ASP A 148 -0.41 -0.54 -18.98
N ARG A 149 0.83 -0.42 -18.49
CA ARG A 149 1.91 -1.38 -18.81
C ARG A 149 1.61 -2.80 -18.34
N ILE A 150 1.03 -2.96 -17.16
CA ILE A 150 0.66 -4.29 -16.62
C ILE A 150 -0.47 -4.90 -17.45
N TYR A 151 -1.54 -4.15 -17.69
CA TYR A 151 -2.74 -4.64 -18.35
C TYR A 151 -2.57 -4.81 -19.86
N ASN A 152 -1.64 -4.08 -20.48
CA ASN A 152 -1.18 -4.33 -21.86
C ASN A 152 -0.19 -5.49 -21.98
N LEU A 153 0.11 -6.22 -20.89
CA LEU A 153 1.04 -7.34 -20.83
C LEU A 153 2.51 -6.97 -21.14
N ASP A 154 2.88 -5.71 -21.02
CA ASP A 154 4.26 -5.20 -21.19
C ASP A 154 5.08 -5.22 -19.88
N TRP A 155 4.57 -5.93 -18.86
CA TRP A 155 5.23 -6.12 -17.59
C TRP A 155 5.82 -7.53 -17.47
N LEU A 156 7.13 -7.65 -17.70
CA LEU A 156 7.85 -8.91 -17.58
C LEU A 156 8.21 -9.19 -16.12
N SER A 157 7.72 -10.32 -15.60
CA SER A 157 8.02 -10.79 -14.25
C SER A 157 8.12 -12.31 -14.21
N SER A 158 8.51 -12.87 -13.06
CA SER A 158 8.46 -14.33 -12.86
C SER A 158 7.05 -14.92 -12.89
N ALA A 159 6.00 -14.07 -12.86
CA ALA A 159 4.62 -14.49 -13.02
C ALA A 159 4.16 -14.53 -14.49
N SER A 160 4.97 -14.01 -15.43
CA SER A 160 4.70 -14.08 -16.86
C SER A 160 4.59 -15.55 -17.30
N LYS A 161 3.63 -15.84 -18.17
CA LYS A 161 3.32 -17.19 -18.64
C LYS A 161 3.80 -17.36 -20.07
N ASN A 162 4.25 -18.57 -20.40
CA ASN A 162 4.58 -18.95 -21.78
C ASN A 162 3.32 -19.30 -22.59
N GLU A 163 2.21 -19.63 -21.90
CA GLU A 163 0.91 -19.93 -22.50
C GLU A 163 0.00 -18.69 -22.52
N CYS A 164 -1.11 -18.77 -23.24
CA CYS A 164 -2.10 -17.70 -23.30
C CYS A 164 -2.71 -17.38 -21.92
N THR A 165 -2.41 -16.18 -21.42
CA THR A 165 -2.98 -15.65 -20.18
C THR A 165 -4.42 -15.20 -20.43
N ALA A 166 -5.37 -15.63 -19.59
CA ALA A 166 -6.78 -15.24 -19.66
C ALA A 166 -7.16 -14.24 -18.55
N ALA A 167 -6.37 -14.15 -17.48
CA ALA A 167 -6.53 -13.14 -16.44
C ALA A 167 -5.18 -12.59 -16.01
N VAL A 168 -5.04 -11.27 -16.01
CA VAL A 168 -3.82 -10.58 -15.56
C VAL A 168 -4.15 -9.56 -14.49
N GLY A 169 -3.29 -9.47 -13.49
CA GLY A 169 -3.48 -8.54 -12.40
C GLY A 169 -2.26 -8.32 -11.56
N LEU A 170 -2.51 -7.71 -10.41
CA LEU A 170 -1.49 -7.37 -9.42
C LEU A 170 -2.07 -7.43 -8.01
N LYS A 171 -1.17 -7.43 -7.04
CA LYS A 171 -1.50 -7.25 -5.63
C LYS A 171 -1.23 -5.80 -5.23
N TRP A 172 -2.20 -5.17 -4.57
CA TRP A 172 -2.07 -3.79 -4.12
C TRP A 172 -2.54 -3.66 -2.67
N MET A 173 -1.66 -3.19 -1.79
CA MET A 173 -2.03 -2.89 -0.41
C MET A 173 -2.88 -1.62 -0.34
N LEU A 174 -3.96 -1.66 0.44
CA LEU A 174 -4.81 -0.50 0.71
C LEU A 174 -3.98 0.66 1.29
N ASN A 175 -3.23 0.34 2.35
CA ASN A 175 -2.27 1.21 2.99
C ASN A 175 -0.89 0.54 2.95
N GLN A 176 0.04 1.20 2.31
CA GLN A 176 1.45 0.89 2.28
C GLN A 176 2.08 1.62 3.46
N GLU A 177 2.62 0.87 4.41
CA GLU A 177 3.37 1.52 5.47
C GLU A 177 4.58 2.22 4.84
N PRO A 178 4.86 3.47 5.23
CA PRO A 178 6.13 4.06 4.87
C PRO A 178 7.23 3.15 5.41
N LYS A 179 8.17 2.74 4.53
CA LYS A 179 9.48 2.20 4.94
C LYS A 179 10.32 3.29 5.62
N LEU A 180 9.76 4.00 6.60
CA LEU A 180 10.58 4.74 7.55
C LEU A 180 10.87 3.76 8.67
N ALA A 181 12.10 3.28 8.71
CA ALA A 181 12.73 3.10 10.01
C ALA A 181 12.61 4.47 10.69
N LEU A 182 11.63 4.61 11.58
CA LEU A 182 11.67 5.73 12.51
C LEU A 182 12.86 5.38 13.41
N ASN A 183 14.03 5.94 13.09
CA ASN A 183 15.13 6.00 14.04
C ASN A 183 14.63 6.89 15.18
N ILE A 184 13.98 6.27 16.17
CA ILE A 184 13.51 6.90 17.42
C ILE A 184 14.69 7.51 18.20
N THR A 185 15.93 7.26 17.79
CA THR A 185 17.14 7.92 18.29
C THR A 185 17.27 9.41 17.93
N MET A 186 16.56 9.93 16.93
CA MET A 186 16.65 11.37 16.58
C MET A 186 15.66 12.27 17.32
N LEU A 187 14.66 11.72 18.03
CA LEU A 187 13.82 12.50 18.97
C LEU A 187 14.44 12.57 20.37
N GLY A 188 15.41 11.70 20.69
CA GLY A 188 16.13 11.71 21.97
C GLY A 188 17.24 12.76 22.09
N MET A 189 17.61 13.44 21.00
CA MET A 189 18.66 14.47 20.97
C MET A 189 18.14 15.91 21.15
N LEU A 190 16.86 16.08 21.47
CA LEU A 190 16.27 17.37 21.88
C LEU A 190 16.11 17.50 23.40
N GLY A 191 16.52 16.48 24.16
CA GLY A 191 16.66 16.56 25.61
C GLY A 191 18.09 16.93 26.00
N ILE A 192 18.36 18.24 26.12
CA ILE A 192 19.38 18.95 26.92
C ILE A 192 19.74 20.22 26.13
N ILE A 193 19.01 21.32 26.39
CA ILE A 193 19.56 22.66 26.22
C ILE A 193 20.02 23.09 27.62
N PRO A 194 21.33 23.28 27.88
CA PRO A 194 21.77 23.90 29.12
C PRO A 194 21.19 25.31 29.21
N ALA A 195 20.73 25.71 30.39
CA ALA A 195 20.11 26.99 30.71
C ALA A 195 21.02 28.24 30.51
N ALA A 196 22.06 28.16 29.68
CA ALA A 196 23.05 29.20 29.44
C ALA A 196 22.85 30.01 28.14
N PHE A 197 21.80 29.77 27.37
CA PHE A 197 21.51 30.54 26.14
C PHE A 197 20.44 31.64 26.29
N LEU A 198 20.16 32.06 27.54
CA LEU A 198 19.38 33.26 27.84
C LEU A 198 20.28 34.50 27.82
N CYS A 199 20.92 34.80 26.67
CA CYS A 199 21.52 36.12 26.43
C CYS A 199 21.94 36.29 24.95
N SER A 200 20.98 36.58 24.07
CA SER A 200 21.20 37.37 22.83
C SER A 200 19.86 37.66 22.13
N PRO A 201 19.59 38.89 21.66
CA PRO A 201 18.31 39.24 21.03
C PRO A 201 18.41 39.08 19.51
N VAL A 202 18.28 37.86 18.97
CA VAL A 202 18.10 37.67 17.53
C VAL A 202 17.22 36.46 17.22
N SER A 203 16.18 36.69 16.39
CA SER A 203 15.32 35.72 15.69
C SER A 203 14.22 34.98 16.48
N ASN A 204 13.21 35.75 16.89
CA ASN A 204 12.05 35.30 17.66
C ASN A 204 10.82 34.88 16.81
N VAL A 205 11.02 34.21 15.67
CA VAL A 205 9.91 33.79 14.78
C VAL A 205 9.75 32.28 14.71
N SER A 206 10.84 31.49 14.74
CA SER A 206 10.74 30.03 14.64
C SER A 206 10.29 29.33 15.94
N PHE A 207 10.60 29.89 17.11
CA PHE A 207 10.22 29.29 18.39
C PHE A 207 8.75 29.55 18.76
N ALA A 208 8.20 30.70 18.39
CA ALA A 208 6.79 31.02 18.58
C ALA A 208 5.87 30.15 17.70
N LEU A 209 6.32 29.78 16.50
CA LEU A 209 5.63 28.86 15.60
C LEU A 209 5.59 27.42 16.13
N LEU A 210 6.69 26.96 16.73
CA LEU A 210 6.76 25.63 17.36
C LEU A 210 5.87 25.52 18.63
N TYR A 211 5.80 26.59 19.43
CA TYR A 211 4.96 26.63 20.62
C TYR A 211 3.47 26.83 20.28
N ALA A 212 3.17 27.61 19.23
CA ALA A 212 1.81 27.74 18.69
C ALA A 212 1.29 26.43 18.09
N CYS A 213 2.15 25.63 17.43
CA CYS A 213 1.84 24.27 17.00
C CYS A 213 1.47 23.32 18.16
N PHE A 214 2.09 23.50 19.33
CA PHE A 214 1.86 22.64 20.49
C PHE A 214 0.55 22.96 21.23
N ILE A 215 0.06 24.19 21.13
CA ILE A 215 -1.15 24.67 21.84
C ILE A 215 -2.42 24.60 20.98
N TYR A 216 -2.33 24.72 19.64
CA TYR A 216 -3.48 24.85 18.72
C TYR A 216 -3.59 23.74 17.65
N GLY A 217 -3.40 22.45 17.99
CA GLY A 217 -3.71 21.36 17.05
C GLY A 217 -5.18 21.44 16.59
N THR A 218 -5.53 21.35 15.31
CA THR A 218 -5.34 20.14 14.49
C THR A 218 -5.52 20.41 12.98
N GLU A 219 -4.41 20.59 12.26
CA GLU A 219 -4.24 20.21 10.84
C GLU A 219 -3.17 19.11 10.69
N GLU A 220 -2.25 18.99 11.66
CA GLU A 220 -1.21 17.94 11.66
C GLU A 220 -1.76 16.52 11.87
N GLU A 221 -2.87 16.33 12.57
CA GLU A 221 -3.52 15.00 12.65
C GLU A 221 -4.01 14.52 11.29
N TYR A 222 -4.51 15.44 10.45
CA TYR A 222 -4.94 15.13 9.08
C TYR A 222 -3.74 14.85 8.17
N LEU A 223 -2.64 15.59 8.33
CA LEU A 223 -1.40 15.39 7.57
C LEU A 223 -0.66 14.08 7.96
N ILE A 224 -0.72 13.70 9.24
CA ILE A 224 -0.24 12.40 9.71
C ILE A 224 -1.14 11.28 9.15
N LEU A 225 -2.47 11.44 9.17
CA LEU A 225 -3.40 10.50 8.55
C LEU A 225 -3.16 10.36 7.04
N GLN A 226 -2.85 11.46 6.35
CA GLN A 226 -2.51 11.48 4.92
C GLN A 226 -1.16 10.78 4.63
N ARG A 227 -0.20 10.83 5.57
CA ARG A 227 1.05 10.04 5.51
C ARG A 227 0.82 8.55 5.76
N PHE A 228 -0.24 8.16 6.47
CA PHE A 228 -0.62 6.76 6.71
C PHE A 228 -1.39 6.13 5.53
N MET A 229 -2.04 6.93 4.69
CA MET A 229 -2.87 6.46 3.57
C MET A 229 -2.11 6.30 2.25
N GLN A 230 -0.79 6.04 2.27
CA GLN A 230 -0.04 5.83 1.03
C GLN A 230 -0.48 4.52 0.38
N GLY A 231 -1.16 4.54 -0.77
CA GLY A 231 -1.63 3.30 -1.40
C GLY A 231 -2.84 3.53 -2.29
N VAL A 232 -3.67 2.50 -2.41
CA VAL A 232 -4.93 2.59 -3.19
C VAL A 232 -5.84 3.68 -2.63
N MET A 233 -5.82 3.84 -1.31
CA MET A 233 -6.74 4.74 -0.62
C MET A 233 -6.40 6.23 -0.82
N GLN A 234 -5.22 6.56 -1.33
CA GLN A 234 -4.82 7.97 -1.57
C GLN A 234 -5.48 8.58 -2.81
N HIS A 235 -5.59 7.79 -3.87
CA HIS A 235 -6.12 8.19 -5.18
C HIS A 235 -7.37 7.38 -5.52
N HIS A 236 -8.21 7.11 -4.51
CA HIS A 236 -9.28 6.12 -4.65
C HIS A 236 -10.30 6.52 -5.71
N GLU A 237 -10.61 7.82 -5.86
CA GLU A 237 -11.57 8.31 -6.84
C GLU A 237 -11.08 8.04 -8.27
N GLU A 238 -9.84 8.43 -8.56
CA GLU A 238 -9.24 8.26 -9.88
C GLU A 238 -8.96 6.78 -10.19
N ILE A 239 -8.58 5.98 -9.19
CA ILE A 239 -8.37 4.53 -9.35
C ILE A 239 -9.70 3.81 -9.61
N VAL A 240 -10.78 4.16 -8.89
CA VAL A 240 -12.11 3.59 -9.12
C VAL A 240 -12.60 3.93 -10.53
N GLU A 241 -12.36 5.16 -10.97
CA GLU A 241 -12.72 5.58 -12.33
C GLU A 241 -11.88 4.84 -13.38
N TYR A 242 -10.57 4.66 -13.16
CA TYR A 242 -9.73 3.81 -14.01
C TYR A 242 -10.27 2.37 -14.07
N PHE A 243 -10.64 1.78 -12.92
CA PHE A 243 -11.14 0.41 -12.86
C PHE A 243 -12.43 0.26 -13.66
N LYS A 244 -13.33 1.24 -13.59
CA LYS A 244 -14.58 1.24 -14.37
C LYS A 244 -14.30 1.39 -15.87
N GLN A 245 -13.46 2.35 -16.26
CA GLN A 245 -13.15 2.62 -17.68
C GLN A 245 -12.40 1.47 -18.34
N ARG A 246 -11.51 0.81 -17.60
CA ARG A 246 -10.66 -0.27 -18.09
C ARG A 246 -11.18 -1.66 -17.76
N GLY A 247 -12.38 -1.81 -17.19
CA GLY A 247 -12.94 -3.14 -16.88
C GLY A 247 -12.11 -3.95 -15.88
N VAL A 248 -11.51 -3.31 -14.88
CA VAL A 248 -10.72 -4.00 -13.85
C VAL A 248 -11.63 -4.51 -12.73
N SER A 249 -11.51 -5.80 -12.42
CA SER A 249 -12.24 -6.45 -11.33
C SER A 249 -11.43 -6.44 -10.03
N ALA A 250 -12.02 -6.01 -8.92
CA ALA A 250 -11.34 -5.98 -7.62
C ALA A 250 -11.59 -7.26 -6.80
N ILE A 251 -10.53 -7.84 -6.25
CA ILE A 251 -10.61 -8.96 -5.31
C ILE A 251 -10.17 -8.44 -3.95
N PHE A 252 -11.11 -8.24 -3.04
CA PHE A 252 -10.79 -7.88 -1.67
C PHE A 252 -10.38 -9.10 -0.88
N LEU A 253 -9.17 -9.09 -0.33
CA LEU A 253 -8.68 -10.13 0.57
C LEU A 253 -8.39 -9.55 1.95
N PHE A 254 -9.25 -9.88 2.91
CA PHE A 254 -9.12 -9.44 4.30
C PHE A 254 -8.93 -10.61 5.26
N ARG A 255 -8.61 -10.27 6.50
CA ARG A 255 -8.44 -11.23 7.59
C ARG A 255 -9.47 -10.94 8.66
N ARG A 256 -10.28 -11.93 9.05
CA ARG A 256 -11.33 -11.74 10.07
C ARG A 256 -10.73 -11.52 11.46
N ASN A 257 -9.70 -12.29 11.82
CA ASN A 257 -9.05 -12.15 13.11
C ASN A 257 -7.97 -11.07 13.05
N LEU A 258 -8.35 -9.85 13.44
CA LEU A 258 -7.49 -8.66 13.40
C LEU A 258 -6.39 -8.69 14.47
N LEU A 259 -6.60 -9.36 15.61
CA LEU A 259 -5.55 -9.58 16.61
C LEU A 259 -4.42 -10.44 16.03
N ARG A 260 -4.75 -11.55 15.36
CA ARG A 260 -3.78 -12.39 14.65
C ARG A 260 -3.06 -11.65 13.52
N ARG A 261 -3.75 -10.73 12.85
CA ARG A 261 -3.14 -9.84 11.86
C ARG A 261 -2.08 -8.97 12.54
N MET A 262 -2.41 -8.32 13.66
CA MET A 262 -1.50 -7.44 14.39
C MET A 262 -0.25 -8.18 14.91
N ILE A 263 -0.40 -9.36 15.49
CA ILE A 263 0.75 -10.22 15.88
C ILE A 263 1.67 -10.44 14.69
N SER A 264 1.09 -10.74 13.51
CA SER A 264 1.87 -10.96 12.30
C SER A 264 2.51 -9.70 11.74
N VAL A 265 1.96 -8.51 12.00
CA VAL A 265 2.58 -7.23 11.66
C VAL A 265 3.80 -7.01 12.53
N LEU A 266 3.66 -7.18 13.86
CA LEU A 266 4.74 -7.00 14.82
C LEU A 266 5.89 -8.00 14.58
N ALA A 267 5.56 -9.28 14.36
CA ALA A 267 6.56 -10.29 14.02
C ALA A 267 7.32 -9.94 12.72
N ASN A 268 6.61 -9.47 11.69
CA ASN A 268 7.25 -9.07 10.44
C ASN A 268 8.12 -7.81 10.57
N SER A 269 7.78 -6.89 11.49
CA SER A 269 8.67 -5.76 11.82
C SER A 269 9.93 -6.27 12.50
N TYR A 270 9.78 -7.11 13.52
CA TYR A 270 10.91 -7.73 14.22
C TYR A 270 11.83 -8.48 13.25
N ASP A 271 11.30 -9.33 12.38
CA ASP A 271 12.07 -10.09 11.39
C ASP A 271 12.90 -9.18 10.47
N ARG A 272 12.35 -8.02 10.10
CA ARG A 272 13.01 -7.04 9.24
C ARG A 272 14.18 -6.36 9.96
N ASP A 273 13.99 -6.04 11.24
CA ASP A 273 14.91 -5.23 12.02
C ASP A 273 16.00 -6.10 12.64
N ALA A 274 15.61 -7.20 13.30
CA ALA A 274 16.53 -8.13 13.95
C ALA A 274 17.27 -9.04 12.94
N LYS A 275 16.74 -9.20 11.72
CA LYS A 275 17.29 -10.06 10.66
C LYS A 275 17.79 -11.42 11.20
N PRO A 276 16.96 -12.18 11.93
CA PRO A 276 17.37 -13.46 12.55
C PRO A 276 17.86 -14.49 11.52
N LEU A 277 17.54 -14.29 10.24
CA LEU A 277 18.05 -15.04 9.09
C LEU A 277 18.87 -14.12 8.17
N ASN A 278 20.03 -13.62 8.62
CA ASN A 278 21.07 -12.86 7.88
C ASN A 278 20.62 -11.97 6.69
N GLY A 279 19.43 -11.35 6.78
CA GLY A 279 18.86 -10.51 5.72
C GLY A 279 18.43 -11.21 4.42
N THR A 280 18.55 -12.53 4.28
CA THR A 280 18.11 -13.29 3.08
C THR A 280 16.61 -13.60 3.08
N HIS A 281 15.93 -13.45 4.21
CA HIS A 281 14.48 -13.62 4.30
C HIS A 281 13.74 -12.35 3.86
N LYS A 282 13.47 -12.21 2.56
CA LYS A 282 12.29 -11.46 2.10
C LYS A 282 11.11 -12.43 2.09
N SER A 283 9.93 -11.98 2.48
CA SER A 283 8.64 -12.72 2.40
C SER A 283 8.25 -13.17 0.97
N HIS A 284 9.14 -12.95 0.00
CA HIS A 284 9.04 -13.30 -1.40
C HIS A 284 10.36 -13.93 -1.81
N VAL A 285 10.37 -15.26 -1.89
CA VAL A 285 11.48 -16.01 -2.49
C VAL A 285 11.43 -15.78 -4.00
N HIS A 286 12.46 -15.12 -4.54
CA HIS A 286 12.88 -15.29 -5.92
C HIS A 286 14.35 -15.74 -5.90
N SER A 287 14.55 -17.00 -6.35
CA SER A 287 15.68 -17.62 -7.08
C SER A 287 16.97 -16.80 -7.33
N PRO A 288 18.10 -17.43 -7.70
CA PRO A 288 18.93 -18.42 -7.01
C PRO A 288 20.39 -17.89 -6.96
N LYS A 289 20.83 -17.35 -5.83
CA LYS A 289 22.27 -17.19 -5.54
C LYS A 289 22.46 -17.12 -4.04
N GLU A 290 22.52 -18.32 -3.49
CA GLU A 290 23.06 -18.62 -2.18
C GLU A 290 24.48 -18.04 -2.08
N VAL A 291 24.74 -17.08 -1.22
CA VAL A 291 26.06 -16.97 -0.57
C VAL A 291 25.92 -16.36 0.81
N SER A 292 26.65 -17.00 1.73
CA SER A 292 27.08 -16.59 3.07
C SER A 292 26.18 -16.97 4.25
N LEU A 293 26.76 -17.86 5.06
CA LEU A 293 26.36 -18.34 6.39
C LEU A 293 25.53 -19.63 6.46
N SER A 294 26.14 -20.72 6.01
CA SER A 294 26.44 -21.83 6.93
C SER A 294 27.62 -22.64 6.38
N LEU A 295 28.84 -22.22 6.70
CA LEU A 295 30.10 -22.91 6.39
C LEU A 295 30.21 -24.34 6.97
N SER A 296 29.19 -24.82 7.68
CA SER A 296 29.04 -26.18 8.17
C SER A 296 28.14 -27.08 7.29
N LEU A 297 27.31 -26.53 6.38
CA LEU A 297 26.48 -27.33 5.45
C LEU A 297 27.09 -27.47 4.04
N SER A 298 28.13 -26.70 3.72
CA SER A 298 28.86 -26.83 2.45
C SER A 298 29.54 -28.19 2.28
N LEU A 299 29.81 -28.93 3.36
CA LEU A 299 30.29 -30.31 3.27
C LEU A 299 29.19 -31.33 2.89
N LEU A 300 27.91 -31.06 3.17
CA LEU A 300 26.81 -31.92 2.69
C LEU A 300 26.35 -31.52 1.28
N CYS A 301 26.43 -30.24 0.93
CA CYS A 301 25.88 -29.76 -0.33
C CYS A 301 26.71 -30.18 -1.57
N THR A 302 28.02 -30.38 -1.42
CA THR A 302 28.88 -30.92 -2.49
C THR A 302 28.50 -32.34 -2.93
N GLN A 303 27.78 -33.11 -2.10
CA GLN A 303 27.24 -34.43 -2.46
C GLN A 303 25.82 -34.37 -3.06
N THR A 304 25.10 -33.25 -2.95
CA THR A 304 23.67 -33.18 -3.34
C THR A 304 23.40 -32.87 -4.81
N GLN A 305 24.41 -32.49 -5.60
CA GLN A 305 24.26 -32.35 -7.05
C GLN A 305 24.12 -33.70 -7.77
N GLN A 306 24.50 -34.81 -7.11
CA GLN A 306 24.36 -36.19 -7.59
C GLN A 306 23.06 -36.87 -7.13
N LEU A 307 22.24 -36.22 -6.30
CA LEU A 307 20.99 -36.80 -5.80
C LEU A 307 19.81 -36.56 -6.77
N PRO A 308 18.91 -37.54 -6.94
CA PRO A 308 17.69 -37.37 -7.73
C PRO A 308 16.84 -36.18 -7.24
N ILE A 309 16.08 -35.56 -8.16
CA ILE A 309 15.31 -34.31 -7.96
C ILE A 309 14.43 -34.33 -6.70
N VAL A 310 13.91 -35.50 -6.32
CA VAL A 310 13.05 -35.71 -5.16
C VAL A 310 13.76 -35.40 -3.84
N GLU A 311 15.03 -35.80 -3.70
CA GLU A 311 15.80 -35.59 -2.46
C GLU A 311 16.21 -34.12 -2.30
N ARG A 312 16.50 -33.42 -3.41
CA ARG A 312 16.73 -31.96 -3.39
C ARG A 312 15.51 -31.17 -2.91
N GLN A 313 14.31 -31.61 -3.26
CA GLN A 313 13.08 -30.97 -2.81
C GLN A 313 12.82 -31.22 -1.31
N SER A 314 13.12 -32.43 -0.82
CA SER A 314 13.06 -32.78 0.60
C SER A 314 13.97 -31.89 1.47
N VAL A 315 15.22 -31.70 1.06
CA VAL A 315 16.19 -30.82 1.76
C VAL A 315 15.72 -29.37 1.78
N THR A 316 15.19 -28.88 0.66
CA THR A 316 14.66 -27.52 0.54
C THR A 316 13.46 -27.30 1.47
N ASP A 317 12.58 -28.29 1.58
CA ASP A 317 11.38 -28.19 2.42
C ASP A 317 11.71 -28.33 3.91
N HIS A 318 12.69 -29.14 4.28
CA HIS A 318 13.25 -29.15 5.65
C HIS A 318 13.87 -27.80 6.03
N MET A 319 14.66 -27.19 5.15
CA MET A 319 15.24 -25.87 5.41
C MET A 319 14.16 -24.79 5.62
N LYS A 320 13.09 -24.80 4.83
CA LYS A 320 11.95 -23.88 5.01
C LYS A 320 11.21 -24.11 6.33
N LEU A 321 11.03 -25.36 6.74
CA LEU A 321 10.41 -25.70 8.02
C LEU A 321 11.26 -25.18 9.18
N PHE A 322 12.57 -25.39 9.14
CA PHE A 322 13.49 -24.88 10.16
C PHE A 322 13.49 -23.34 10.23
N GLN A 323 13.50 -22.65 9.09
CA GLN A 323 13.35 -21.19 9.05
C GLN A 323 12.02 -20.74 9.66
N ALA A 324 10.92 -21.42 9.33
CA ALA A 324 9.61 -21.11 9.92
C ALA A 324 9.60 -21.31 11.44
N GLU A 325 10.31 -22.32 11.97
CA GLU A 325 10.43 -22.54 13.41
C GLU A 325 11.21 -21.42 14.11
N ILE A 326 12.29 -20.92 13.51
CA ILE A 326 13.04 -19.77 14.06
C ILE A 326 12.14 -18.53 14.14
N LEU A 327 11.44 -18.21 13.04
CA LEU A 327 10.57 -17.03 12.96
C LEU A 327 9.36 -17.15 13.90
N ALA A 328 8.89 -18.37 14.17
CA ALA A 328 7.78 -18.61 15.08
C ALA A 328 8.11 -18.38 16.57
N LYS A 329 9.40 -18.27 16.95
CA LYS A 329 9.82 -18.10 18.35
C LYS A 329 9.53 -16.71 18.91
N TYR A 330 9.50 -15.69 18.06
CA TYR A 330 9.24 -14.32 18.50
C TYR A 330 7.81 -14.16 19.02
N LYS A 331 7.66 -13.56 20.21
CA LYS A 331 6.39 -13.23 20.84
C LYS A 331 6.34 -11.73 21.09
N PRO A 332 5.51 -10.96 20.36
CA PRO A 332 5.40 -9.53 20.62
C PRO A 332 4.71 -9.22 21.95
N ILE A 333 5.13 -8.11 22.57
CA ILE A 333 4.37 -7.40 23.58
C ILE A 333 3.43 -6.43 22.87
N ILE A 334 2.14 -6.49 23.18
CA ILE A 334 1.11 -5.64 22.57
C ILE A 334 0.69 -4.57 23.57
N ASN A 335 0.66 -3.31 23.14
CA ASN A 335 0.14 -2.22 23.95
C ASN A 335 -1.38 -2.38 24.16
N ALA A 336 -1.78 -2.82 25.35
CA ALA A 336 -3.16 -3.08 25.70
C ALA A 336 -4.03 -1.80 25.67
N THR A 337 -3.47 -0.64 25.99
CA THR A 337 -4.18 0.65 26.03
C THR A 337 -4.66 1.08 24.65
N LEU A 338 -3.86 0.82 23.60
CA LEU A 338 -4.17 1.21 22.21
C LEU A 338 -4.82 0.08 21.40
N LEU A 339 -4.99 -1.11 21.98
CA LEU A 339 -5.42 -2.31 21.27
C LEU A 339 -6.78 -2.12 20.58
N ILE A 340 -7.80 -1.69 21.32
CA ILE A 340 -9.17 -1.53 20.79
C ILE A 340 -9.20 -0.47 19.69
N ALA A 341 -8.50 0.65 19.87
CA ALA A 341 -8.42 1.72 18.88
C ALA A 341 -7.76 1.22 17.58
N ASN A 342 -6.66 0.47 17.69
CA ASN A 342 -5.98 -0.11 16.53
C ASN A 342 -6.85 -1.14 15.78
N LEU A 343 -7.59 -1.99 16.49
CA LEU A 343 -8.50 -2.95 15.87
C LEU A 343 -9.63 -2.25 15.12
N ARG A 344 -10.23 -1.23 15.74
CA ARG A 344 -11.29 -0.41 15.15
C ARG A 344 -10.83 0.33 13.91
N GLN A 345 -9.65 0.96 13.95
CA GLN A 345 -9.08 1.68 12.80
C GLN A 345 -8.95 0.77 11.56
N VAL A 346 -8.56 -0.49 11.78
CA VAL A 346 -8.43 -1.47 10.71
C VAL A 346 -9.81 -1.83 10.15
N GLU A 347 -10.80 -2.08 11.00
CA GLU A 347 -12.18 -2.34 10.58
C GLU A 347 -12.80 -1.17 9.79
N GLU A 348 -12.57 0.07 10.25
CA GLU A 348 -12.98 1.29 9.55
C GLU A 348 -12.32 1.42 8.19
N THR A 349 -11.02 1.10 8.08
CA THR A 349 -10.29 1.14 6.80
C THR A 349 -10.85 0.12 5.83
N THR A 350 -11.20 -1.09 6.28
CA THR A 350 -11.86 -2.12 5.45
C THR A 350 -13.20 -1.61 4.95
N THR A 351 -14.01 -1.02 5.83
CA THR A 351 -15.34 -0.52 5.48
C THR A 351 -15.25 0.63 4.46
N LYS A 352 -14.34 1.58 4.68
CA LYS A 352 -14.06 2.68 3.74
C LYS A 352 -13.61 2.17 2.37
N ALA A 353 -12.74 1.16 2.32
CA ALA A 353 -12.28 0.61 1.06
C ALA A 353 -13.41 -0.07 0.28
N LEU A 354 -14.28 -0.83 0.95
CA LEU A 354 -15.46 -1.43 0.31
C LEU A 354 -16.44 -0.35 -0.19
N GLU A 355 -16.63 0.72 0.58
CA GLU A 355 -17.50 1.83 0.21
C GLU A 355 -16.98 2.58 -1.02
N TYR A 356 -15.69 2.90 -1.07
CA TYR A 356 -15.07 3.58 -2.21
C TYR A 356 -15.19 2.77 -3.51
N PHE A 357 -15.06 1.45 -3.41
CA PHE A 357 -15.09 0.55 -4.56
C PHE A 357 -16.46 -0.08 -4.81
N LYS A 358 -17.53 0.37 -4.13
CA LYS A 358 -18.87 -0.22 -4.24
C LYS A 358 -19.43 -0.27 -5.66
N SER A 359 -19.05 0.70 -6.50
CA SER A 359 -19.48 0.81 -7.90
C SER A 359 -18.61 0.02 -8.88
N THR A 360 -17.55 -0.63 -8.40
CA THR A 360 -16.68 -1.49 -9.21
C THR A 360 -17.13 -2.94 -9.10
N ARG A 361 -16.83 -3.77 -10.11
CA ARG A 361 -17.04 -5.21 -10.02
C ARG A 361 -16.05 -5.80 -9.02
N HIS A 362 -16.54 -6.29 -7.89
CA HIS A 362 -15.67 -6.83 -6.85
C HIS A 362 -16.22 -8.07 -6.16
N ILE A 363 -15.30 -8.86 -5.59
CA ILE A 363 -15.60 -10.00 -4.71
C ILE A 363 -14.84 -9.82 -3.39
N LEU A 364 -15.50 -10.16 -2.28
CA LEU A 364 -14.91 -10.13 -0.95
C LEU A 364 -14.58 -11.54 -0.47
N ILE A 365 -13.31 -11.77 -0.16
CA ILE A 365 -12.78 -13.02 0.35
C ILE A 365 -12.07 -12.78 1.68
N TYR A 366 -12.33 -13.66 2.65
CA TYR A 366 -11.56 -13.69 3.88
C TYR A 366 -10.58 -14.84 3.90
N TYR A 367 -9.36 -14.57 4.38
CA TYR A 367 -8.29 -15.55 4.52
C TYR A 367 -8.73 -16.83 5.25
N GLU A 368 -9.48 -16.67 6.33
CA GLU A 368 -10.04 -17.77 7.12
C GLU A 368 -10.96 -18.68 6.29
N ASP A 369 -11.73 -18.11 5.36
CA ASP A 369 -12.71 -18.83 4.56
C ASP A 369 -12.00 -19.67 3.49
N VAL A 370 -10.92 -19.14 2.88
CA VAL A 370 -10.06 -19.89 1.94
C VAL A 370 -9.36 -21.07 2.62
N LEU A 371 -8.97 -20.91 3.90
CA LEU A 371 -8.32 -21.99 4.66
C LEU A 371 -9.28 -23.10 5.07
N LYS A 372 -10.52 -22.75 5.40
CA LYS A 372 -11.55 -23.71 5.87
C LYS A 372 -12.27 -24.38 4.71
N ASN A 373 -12.56 -23.62 3.66
CA ASN A 373 -13.40 -24.07 2.56
C ASN A 373 -12.72 -23.78 1.20
N ARG A 374 -12.28 -24.85 0.53
CA ARG A 374 -11.64 -24.74 -0.79
C ARG A 374 -12.59 -24.22 -1.87
N THR A 375 -13.91 -24.26 -1.68
CA THR A 375 -14.85 -23.71 -2.67
C THR A 375 -14.66 -22.22 -2.89
N LYS A 376 -14.11 -21.48 -1.93
CA LYS A 376 -13.81 -20.04 -2.13
C LYS A 376 -12.78 -19.77 -3.22
N LEU A 377 -11.88 -20.72 -3.49
CA LEU A 377 -10.97 -20.61 -4.64
C LEU A 377 -11.68 -20.90 -5.97
N ILE A 378 -12.76 -21.68 -5.94
CA ILE A 378 -13.62 -21.90 -7.11
C ILE A 378 -14.39 -20.60 -7.40
N ASP A 379 -14.99 -19.97 -6.38
CA ASP A 379 -15.69 -18.68 -6.52
C ASP A 379 -14.78 -17.62 -7.19
N VAL A 380 -13.49 -17.58 -6.84
CA VAL A 380 -12.52 -16.64 -7.45
C VAL A 380 -12.20 -17.00 -8.90
N GLN A 381 -12.04 -18.29 -9.23
CA GLN A 381 -11.80 -18.74 -10.61
C GLN A 381 -13.02 -18.44 -11.49
N ASP A 382 -14.23 -18.66 -10.97
CA ASP A 382 -15.49 -18.35 -11.66
C ASP A 382 -15.67 -16.83 -11.83
N PHE A 383 -15.31 -16.04 -10.82
CA PHE A 383 -15.33 -14.58 -10.88
C PHE A 383 -14.39 -14.06 -11.98
N LEU A 384 -13.21 -14.66 -12.12
CA LEU A 384 -12.24 -14.35 -13.19
C LEU A 384 -12.55 -15.06 -14.53
N LYS A 385 -13.61 -15.87 -14.59
CA LYS A 385 -14.02 -16.65 -15.78
C LYS A 385 -12.90 -17.50 -16.37
N VAL A 386 -12.08 -18.11 -15.51
CA VAL A 386 -11.04 -19.07 -15.90
C VAL A 386 -11.48 -20.50 -15.57
N PRO A 387 -10.95 -21.52 -16.27
CA PRO A 387 -11.25 -22.92 -15.97
C PRO A 387 -10.96 -23.26 -14.51
N ARG A 388 -11.82 -24.04 -13.87
CA ARG A 388 -11.61 -24.47 -12.49
C ARG A 388 -10.46 -25.48 -12.43
N LYS A 389 -9.46 -25.20 -11.58
CA LYS A 389 -8.37 -26.12 -11.23
C LYS A 389 -8.17 -26.19 -9.72
N ASP A 390 -7.56 -27.29 -9.26
CA ASP A 390 -7.09 -27.40 -7.87
C ASP A 390 -5.79 -26.58 -7.72
N LEU A 391 -5.88 -25.47 -6.98
CA LEU A 391 -4.77 -24.55 -6.78
C LEU A 391 -3.92 -24.97 -5.58
N LYS A 392 -2.59 -25.01 -5.77
CA LYS A 392 -1.63 -25.41 -4.73
C LYS A 392 -0.59 -24.32 -4.49
N SER A 393 -0.17 -24.17 -3.23
CA SER A 393 0.91 -23.27 -2.84
C SER A 393 1.96 -24.04 -2.05
N ARG A 394 3.23 -23.68 -2.29
CA ARG A 394 4.39 -24.20 -1.53
C ARG A 394 4.65 -23.42 -0.24
N GLN A 395 3.91 -22.33 0.02
CA GLN A 395 4.12 -21.53 1.21
C GLN A 395 3.57 -22.25 2.45
N VAL A 396 4.35 -22.20 3.52
CA VAL A 396 4.03 -22.85 4.80
C VAL A 396 3.65 -21.78 5.81
N LYS A 397 2.64 -22.10 6.63
CA LYS A 397 2.25 -21.26 7.76
C LYS A 397 3.29 -21.35 8.88
N ILE A 398 3.79 -20.20 9.30
CA ILE A 398 4.83 -20.06 10.33
C ILE A 398 4.24 -20.28 11.74
N HIS A 399 3.26 -19.47 12.15
CA HIS A 399 2.68 -19.60 13.49
C HIS A 399 1.59 -20.67 13.55
N LYS A 400 1.82 -21.70 14.38
CA LYS A 400 0.87 -22.77 14.70
C LYS A 400 0.47 -22.69 16.19
N GLY A 401 -0.63 -23.32 16.57
CA GLY A 401 -1.10 -23.37 17.95
C GLY A 401 -1.94 -22.17 18.43
N PRO A 402 -2.27 -22.13 19.74
CA PRO A 402 -3.15 -21.13 20.32
C PRO A 402 -2.47 -19.76 20.37
N LEU A 403 -3.30 -18.71 20.37
CA LEU A 403 -2.84 -17.31 20.44
C LEU A 403 -2.06 -16.99 21.72
N SER A 404 -2.41 -17.62 22.84
CA SER A 404 -1.74 -17.45 24.13
C SER A 404 -0.25 -17.74 24.08
N ASN A 405 0.18 -18.64 23.18
CA ASN A 405 1.59 -19.00 23.04
C ASN A 405 2.35 -18.05 22.11
N GLN A 406 1.66 -17.12 21.45
CA GLN A 406 2.20 -16.23 20.42
C GLN A 406 2.33 -14.78 20.90
N ILE A 407 1.86 -14.45 22.12
CA ILE A 407 1.90 -13.11 22.69
C ILE A 407 2.56 -13.21 24.07
N GLU A 408 3.45 -12.29 24.39
CA GLU A 408 4.16 -12.30 25.67
C GLU A 408 3.24 -11.85 26.83
N ASN A 409 2.54 -10.74 26.66
CA ASN A 409 1.59 -10.20 27.65
C ASN A 409 0.13 -10.69 27.44
N TRP A 410 -0.07 -11.99 27.21
CA TRP A 410 -1.39 -12.55 26.88
C TRP A 410 -2.49 -12.22 27.91
N GLY A 411 -2.15 -12.23 29.21
CA GLY A 411 -3.10 -11.93 30.29
C GLY A 411 -3.75 -10.56 30.16
N ASP A 412 -2.96 -9.54 29.81
CA ASP A 412 -3.45 -8.17 29.62
C ASP A 412 -4.37 -8.08 28.40
N ILE A 413 -3.98 -8.73 27.30
CA ILE A 413 -4.76 -8.76 26.05
C ILE A 413 -6.10 -9.45 26.25
N GLN A 414 -6.11 -10.59 26.96
CA GLN A 414 -7.34 -11.28 27.30
C GLN A 414 -8.25 -10.40 28.17
N LYS A 415 -7.69 -9.71 29.18
CA LYS A 415 -8.45 -8.80 30.04
C LYS A 415 -9.03 -7.61 29.27
N THR A 416 -8.26 -7.02 28.35
CA THR A 416 -8.69 -5.87 27.55
C THR A 416 -9.77 -6.21 26.53
N LEU A 417 -9.72 -7.39 25.92
CA LEU A 417 -10.69 -7.78 24.89
C LEU A 417 -11.97 -8.41 25.45
N LYS A 418 -11.95 -8.96 26.66
CA LYS A 418 -13.11 -9.57 27.28
C LYS A 418 -14.22 -8.54 27.51
N GLY A 419 -15.46 -8.87 27.14
CA GLY A 419 -16.60 -7.96 27.22
C GLY A 419 -16.65 -6.90 26.11
N THR A 420 -15.75 -6.96 25.14
CA THR A 420 -15.75 -6.05 23.98
C THR A 420 -16.24 -6.77 22.71
N PRO A 421 -16.63 -6.04 21.64
CA PRO A 421 -16.97 -6.66 20.35
C PRO A 421 -15.85 -7.53 19.76
N TYR A 422 -14.61 -7.30 20.18
CA TYR A 422 -13.42 -7.98 19.71
C TYR A 422 -13.05 -9.23 20.55
N GLU A 423 -13.84 -9.59 21.56
CA GLU A 423 -13.63 -10.78 22.40
C GLU A 423 -13.50 -12.07 21.55
N SER A 424 -14.28 -12.15 20.47
CA SER A 424 -14.25 -13.28 19.54
C SER A 424 -12.86 -13.55 18.94
N PHE A 425 -11.98 -12.55 18.87
CA PHE A 425 -10.62 -12.71 18.33
C PHE A 425 -9.71 -13.55 19.24
N LEU A 426 -10.04 -13.70 20.53
CA LEU A 426 -9.32 -14.55 21.47
C LEU A 426 -9.52 -16.05 21.15
N HIS A 427 -10.69 -16.41 20.62
CA HIS A 427 -11.12 -17.80 20.46
C HIS A 427 -11.26 -18.25 19.00
N ALA A 428 -11.17 -17.32 18.06
CA ALA A 428 -11.20 -17.61 16.62
C ALA A 428 -9.91 -18.32 16.19
N ASP A 429 -9.80 -19.60 16.54
CA ASP A 429 -8.81 -20.51 16.00
C ASP A 429 -9.25 -21.02 14.63
N TYR A 430 -8.25 -21.27 13.79
CA TYR A 430 -8.41 -22.03 12.55
C TYR A 430 -8.66 -23.49 12.91
N ARG A 431 -9.77 -23.80 13.59
CA ARG A 431 -10.21 -25.19 13.73
C ARG A 431 -10.51 -25.67 12.32
N ARG A 432 -9.58 -26.43 11.73
CA ARG A 432 -9.91 -27.42 10.72
C ARG A 432 -10.82 -28.41 11.45
N ARG A 433 -12.08 -28.47 11.04
CA ARG A 433 -12.84 -29.69 11.28
C ARG A 433 -12.28 -30.77 10.37
#